data_AF-A0A5C8MFN1-F1
#
_entry.id   AF-A0A5C8MFN1-F1
#
_cell.length_a   1.000
_cell.length_b   1.000
_cell.length_c   1.000
_cell.angle_alpha   90.00
_cell.angle_beta   90.00
_cell.angle_gamma   90.00
#
_symmetry.space_group_name_H-M   'P 1'
#
loop_
_entity.id
_entity.type
_entity.pdbx_description
1 polymer ?
#
loop_
_entity_poly.entity_id
_entity_poly.type
_entity_poly.pdbx_seq_one_letter_code
_entity_poly.pdbx_strand_id
1 'polypeptide(L)'
;SSGGSIALEFALRYPHKVKKLILIGGFSEVCTALLRYEFLLGIYAAKIGAISLLANVLAKSHEKNKKGQQEIKQYVRLVNKKDLVNMYEKGLTYSCTERLPLLRMPILLIYGARDYYMHPYEKLFRKNVPHAKIIYIENGRHQIPTKHHCELNGILKTYCIT
;
A
#
# COMPACT_ATOMS: atom_id res chain seq x y z
N SER A 1 0.07 0.57 0.08
CA SER A 1 -0.53 -0.78 0.04
C SER A 1 0.54 -1.83 0.29
N SER A 2 0.41 -3.05 -0.24
CA SER A 2 1.31 -4.20 0.01
C SER A 2 2.80 -3.97 -0.26
N GLY A 3 3.17 -3.07 -1.18
CA GLY A 3 4.60 -2.69 -1.34
C GLY A 3 5.22 -2.10 -0.06
N GLY A 4 4.39 -1.59 0.85
CA GLY A 4 4.82 -1.10 2.16
C GLY A 4 5.37 -2.20 3.06
N SER A 5 4.89 -3.45 2.99
CA SER A 5 5.44 -4.55 3.80
C SER A 5 6.88 -4.86 3.42
N ILE A 6 7.19 -4.82 2.12
CA ILE A 6 8.56 -5.01 1.60
C ILE A 6 9.46 -3.87 2.09
N ALA A 7 9.00 -2.62 1.97
CA ALA A 7 9.76 -1.45 2.42
C ALA A 7 10.02 -1.48 3.94
N LEU A 8 9.01 -1.89 4.72
CA LEU A 8 9.13 -2.07 6.17
C LEU A 8 10.14 -3.15 6.52
N GLU A 9 10.03 -4.34 5.93
CA GLU A 9 10.95 -5.44 6.20
C GLU A 9 12.39 -5.08 5.82
N PHE A 10 12.58 -4.37 4.70
CA PHE A 10 13.89 -3.87 4.31
C PHE A 10 14.45 -2.87 5.32
N ALA A 11 13.65 -1.89 5.76
CA ALA A 11 14.06 -0.89 6.73
C ALA A 11 14.36 -1.48 8.11
N LEU A 12 13.64 -2.53 8.51
CA LEU A 12 13.88 -3.27 9.75
C LEU A 12 15.19 -4.07 9.69
N ARG A 13 15.48 -4.73 8.56
CA ARG A 13 16.69 -5.55 8.39
C ARG A 13 17.95 -4.72 8.15
N TYR A 14 17.81 -3.62 7.44
CA TYR A 14 18.93 -2.79 6.99
C TYR A 14 18.71 -1.32 7.35
N PRO A 15 18.54 -0.97 8.64
CA PRO A 15 18.21 0.39 9.05
C PRO A 15 19.28 1.41 8.64
N HIS A 16 20.55 1.00 8.60
CA HIS A 16 21.68 1.82 8.16
C HIS A 16 21.70 2.10 6.64
N LYS A 17 20.88 1.38 5.85
CA LYS A 17 20.72 1.61 4.40
C LYS A 17 19.51 2.47 4.06
N VAL A 18 18.71 2.88 5.05
CA VAL A 18 17.47 3.63 4.83
C VAL A 18 17.56 4.99 5.50
N LYS A 19 17.77 6.04 4.68
CA LYS A 19 17.79 7.43 5.16
C LYS A 19 16.40 7.91 5.60
N LYS A 20 15.36 7.56 4.84
CA LYS A 20 13.96 7.94 5.08
C LYS A 20 13.04 6.82 4.57
N LEU A 21 11.91 6.61 5.24
CA LEU A 21 10.89 5.65 4.82
C LEU A 21 9.59 6.39 4.51
N ILE A 22 9.04 6.19 3.31
CA ILE A 22 7.76 6.78 2.91
C ILE A 22 6.79 5.66 2.56
N LEU A 23 5.63 5.63 3.21
CA LEU A 23 4.58 4.62 2.98
C LEU A 23 3.29 5.31 2.54
N ILE A 24 2.76 4.90 1.37
CA ILE A 24 1.50 5.40 0.83
C ILE A 24 0.44 4.31 1.02
N GLY A 25 -0.55 4.56 1.89
CA GLY A 25 -1.56 3.56 2.27
C GLY A 25 -0.92 2.28 2.81
N GLY A 26 0.19 2.39 3.56
CA GLY A 26 0.92 1.26 4.12
C GLY A 26 0.24 0.68 5.36
N PHE A 27 0.46 -0.61 5.62
CA PHE A 27 -0.01 -1.32 6.79
C PHE A 27 1.06 -2.31 7.25
N SER A 28 1.21 -2.50 8.56
CA SER A 28 2.22 -3.38 9.16
C SER A 28 1.79 -4.84 9.23
N GLU A 29 0.50 -5.11 9.09
CA GLU A 29 -0.14 -6.43 9.11
C GLU A 29 -1.56 -6.38 8.51
N VAL A 30 -2.21 -7.52 8.34
CA VAL A 30 -3.62 -7.63 7.91
C VAL A 30 -4.49 -8.10 9.09
N CYS A 31 -4.89 -7.17 9.97
CA CYS A 31 -5.65 -7.48 11.20
C CYS A 31 -7.12 -7.05 11.21
N THR A 32 -7.59 -6.25 10.24
CA THR A 32 -9.01 -5.90 10.11
C THR A 32 -9.75 -6.90 9.23
N ALA A 33 -11.02 -7.16 9.56
CA ALA A 33 -11.87 -8.05 8.77
C ALA A 33 -11.98 -7.59 7.30
N LEU A 34 -12.14 -6.28 7.06
CA LEU A 34 -12.33 -5.74 5.72
C LEU A 34 -11.12 -5.98 4.81
N LEU A 35 -9.90 -5.65 5.26
CA LEU A 35 -8.69 -5.92 4.47
C LEU A 35 -8.44 -7.43 4.34
N ARG A 36 -8.73 -8.21 5.39
CA ARG A 36 -8.61 -9.68 5.34
C ARG A 36 -9.51 -10.26 4.26
N TYR A 37 -10.76 -9.83 4.15
CA TYR A 37 -11.67 -10.27 3.09
C TYR A 37 -11.20 -9.83 1.71
N GLU A 38 -10.68 -8.60 1.55
CA GLU A 38 -10.10 -8.15 0.28
C GLU A 38 -8.96 -9.07 -0.19
N PHE A 39 -8.05 -9.44 0.71
CA PHE A 39 -7.00 -10.41 0.43
C PHE A 39 -7.55 -11.80 0.07
N LEU A 40 -8.52 -12.33 0.81
CA LEU A 40 -9.13 -13.64 0.53
C LEU A 40 -9.81 -13.67 -0.84
N LEU A 41 -10.52 -12.60 -1.22
CA LEU A 41 -11.12 -12.45 -2.55
C LEU A 41 -10.03 -12.41 -3.64
N GLY A 42 -8.93 -11.69 -3.41
CA GLY A 42 -7.77 -11.67 -4.30
C GLY A 42 -7.15 -13.05 -4.50
N ILE A 43 -6.94 -13.80 -3.41
CA ILE A 43 -6.43 -15.19 -3.44
C ILE A 43 -7.37 -16.08 -4.24
N TYR A 44 -8.67 -16.03 -3.95
CA TYR A 44 -9.68 -16.86 -4.62
C TYR A 44 -9.73 -16.56 -6.13
N ALA A 45 -9.85 -15.28 -6.49
CA ALA A 45 -9.86 -14.85 -7.89
C ALA A 45 -8.59 -15.27 -8.64
N ALA A 46 -7.42 -15.14 -8.00
CA ALA A 46 -6.16 -15.61 -8.57
C ALA A 46 -6.17 -17.14 -8.76
N LYS A 47 -6.58 -17.92 -7.74
CA LYS A 47 -6.63 -19.40 -7.78
C LYS A 47 -7.56 -19.94 -8.87
N ILE A 48 -8.69 -19.30 -9.14
CA ILE A 48 -9.60 -19.72 -10.22
C ILE A 48 -9.21 -19.15 -11.60
N GLY A 49 -8.17 -18.32 -11.69
CA GLY A 49 -7.71 -17.74 -12.95
C GLY A 49 -8.53 -16.53 -13.43
N ALA A 50 -9.30 -15.89 -12.55
CA ALA A 50 -10.10 -14.70 -12.85
C ALA A 50 -9.25 -13.41 -12.98
N ILE A 51 -8.05 -13.51 -13.56
CA ILE A 51 -7.10 -12.38 -13.72
C ILE A 51 -7.69 -11.25 -14.56
N SER A 52 -8.47 -11.56 -15.60
CA SER A 52 -9.15 -10.53 -16.40
C SER A 52 -10.19 -9.75 -15.59
N LEU A 53 -10.89 -10.38 -14.65
CA LEU A 53 -11.82 -9.70 -13.76
C LEU A 53 -11.07 -8.76 -12.81
N LEU A 54 -10.00 -9.25 -12.18
CA LEU A 54 -9.13 -8.42 -11.32
C LEU A 54 -8.57 -7.23 -12.09
N ALA A 55 -8.06 -7.44 -13.30
CA ALA A 55 -7.53 -6.38 -14.16
C ALA A 55 -8.59 -5.30 -14.48
N ASN A 56 -9.84 -5.68 -14.76
CA ASN A 56 -10.92 -4.73 -15.01
C ASN A 56 -11.26 -3.91 -13.75
N VAL A 57 -11.37 -4.57 -12.59
CA VAL A 57 -11.70 -3.92 -11.31
C VAL A 57 -10.59 -2.93 -10.93
N LEU A 58 -9.33 -3.38 -10.99
CA LEU A 58 -8.17 -2.55 -10.66
C LEU A 58 -8.02 -1.37 -11.62
N ALA A 59 -8.17 -1.57 -12.92
CA ALA A 59 -8.15 -0.48 -13.90
C ALA A 59 -9.20 0.60 -13.56
N LYS A 60 -10.46 0.20 -13.37
CA LYS A 60 -11.56 1.13 -13.06
C LYS A 60 -11.36 1.84 -11.72
N SER A 61 -10.76 1.17 -10.74
CA SER A 61 -10.52 1.76 -9.41
C SER A 61 -9.32 2.69 -9.37
N HIS A 62 -8.30 2.46 -10.21
CA HIS A 62 -7.05 3.23 -10.20
C HIS A 62 -7.06 4.41 -11.17
N GLU A 63 -7.83 4.36 -12.26
CA GLU A 63 -7.76 5.40 -13.29
C GLU A 63 -9.14 5.91 -13.71
N LYS A 64 -9.25 7.19 -14.05
CA LYS A 64 -10.52 7.80 -14.51
C LYS A 64 -10.64 7.75 -16.02
N ASN A 65 -9.54 7.99 -16.73
CA ASN A 65 -9.54 8.07 -18.19
C ASN A 65 -9.43 6.67 -18.83
N LYS A 66 -10.03 6.49 -20.01
CA LYS A 66 -10.10 5.17 -20.67
C LYS A 66 -8.75 4.63 -21.11
N LYS A 67 -7.84 5.51 -21.53
CA LYS A 67 -6.49 5.12 -21.99
C LYS A 67 -5.70 4.51 -20.84
N GLY A 68 -5.58 5.21 -19.70
CA GLY A 68 -4.85 4.69 -18.55
C GLY A 68 -5.54 3.49 -17.89
N GLN A 69 -6.89 3.41 -17.92
CA GLN A 69 -7.60 2.17 -17.54
C GLN A 69 -7.13 0.99 -18.40
N GLN A 70 -7.00 1.18 -19.71
CA GLN A 70 -6.54 0.14 -20.61
C GLN A 70 -5.08 -0.26 -20.36
N GLU A 71 -4.20 0.70 -20.09
CA GLU A 71 -2.80 0.47 -19.74
C GLU A 71 -2.67 -0.35 -18.45
N ILE A 72 -3.37 0.04 -17.38
CA ILE A 72 -3.38 -0.72 -16.11
C ILE A 72 -3.93 -2.14 -16.34
N LYS A 73 -5.02 -2.26 -17.10
CA LYS A 73 -5.61 -3.56 -17.41
C LYS A 73 -4.65 -4.48 -18.16
N GLN A 74 -3.94 -3.95 -19.15
CA GLN A 74 -2.92 -4.70 -19.91
C GLN A 74 -1.77 -5.12 -19.00
N TYR A 75 -1.28 -4.20 -18.16
CA TYR A 75 -0.19 -4.48 -17.23
C TYR A 75 -0.55 -5.57 -16.20
N VAL A 76 -1.72 -5.46 -15.54
CA VAL A 76 -2.17 -6.46 -14.55
C VAL A 76 -2.31 -7.85 -15.18
N ARG A 77 -2.68 -7.94 -16.46
CA ARG A 77 -2.82 -9.23 -17.16
C ARG A 77 -1.49 -9.96 -17.40
N LEU A 78 -0.36 -9.27 -17.29
CA LEU A 78 0.97 -9.88 -17.41
C LEU A 78 1.35 -10.69 -16.17
N VAL A 79 0.59 -10.59 -15.09
CA VAL A 79 0.93 -11.24 -13.83
C VAL A 79 0.93 -12.77 -13.96
N ASN A 80 1.94 -13.41 -13.39
CA ASN A 80 1.92 -14.84 -13.21
C ASN A 80 0.94 -15.21 -12.08
N LYS A 81 0.03 -16.15 -12.36
CA LYS A 81 -1.00 -16.60 -11.40
C LYS A 81 -0.40 -17.15 -10.09
N LYS A 82 0.65 -17.96 -10.16
CA LYS A 82 1.28 -18.56 -8.98
C LYS A 82 1.93 -17.50 -8.11
N ASP A 83 2.62 -16.55 -8.73
CA ASP A 83 3.26 -15.44 -8.03
C ASP A 83 2.23 -14.53 -7.36
N LEU A 84 1.11 -14.26 -8.02
CA LEU A 84 0.03 -13.46 -7.45
C LEU A 84 -0.59 -14.13 -6.21
N VAL A 85 -0.86 -15.44 -6.28
CA VAL A 85 -1.35 -16.21 -5.13
C VAL A 85 -0.35 -16.16 -3.98
N ASN A 86 0.92 -16.44 -4.26
CA ASN A 86 1.98 -16.40 -3.24
C ASN A 86 2.11 -15.00 -2.62
N MET A 87 2.08 -13.94 -3.42
CA MET A 87 2.13 -12.56 -2.94
C MET A 87 0.97 -12.26 -1.98
N TYR A 88 -0.27 -12.64 -2.32
CA TYR A 88 -1.40 -12.44 -1.43
C TYR A 88 -1.29 -13.28 -0.15
N GLU A 89 -0.95 -14.57 -0.24
CA GLU A 89 -0.84 -15.46 0.92
C GLU A 89 0.26 -15.01 1.89
N LYS A 90 1.41 -14.56 1.36
CA LYS A 90 2.48 -13.98 2.18
C LYS A 90 2.07 -12.63 2.77
N GLY A 91 1.42 -11.77 2.00
CA GLY A 91 0.94 -10.48 2.51
C GLY A 91 -0.13 -10.63 3.59
N LEU A 92 -0.98 -11.66 3.50
CA LEU A 92 -2.04 -11.97 4.47
C LEU A 92 -1.46 -12.41 5.83
N THR A 93 -0.33 -13.10 5.83
CA THR A 93 0.31 -13.65 7.03
C THR A 93 1.47 -12.80 7.55
N TYR A 94 1.94 -11.83 6.77
CA TYR A 94 2.98 -10.90 7.18
C TYR A 94 2.49 -10.02 8.34
N SER A 95 3.31 -9.94 9.40
CA SER A 95 3.18 -8.92 10.43
C SER A 95 4.56 -8.44 10.86
N CYS A 96 4.67 -7.12 11.01
CA CYS A 96 5.82 -6.47 11.61
C CYS A 96 5.43 -5.46 12.69
N THR A 97 4.16 -5.47 13.14
CA THR A 97 3.63 -4.48 14.10
C THR A 97 4.49 -4.40 15.36
N GLU A 98 4.86 -5.54 15.95
CA GLU A 98 5.72 -5.60 17.15
C GLU A 98 7.16 -5.12 16.90
N ARG A 99 7.61 -5.11 15.64
CA ARG A 99 8.95 -4.64 15.25
C ARG A 99 8.96 -3.17 14.83
N LEU A 100 7.81 -2.54 14.65
CA LEU A 100 7.72 -1.12 14.29
C LEU A 100 8.52 -0.19 15.22
N PRO A 101 8.56 -0.38 16.56
CA PRO A 101 9.37 0.48 17.45
C PRO A 101 10.88 0.44 17.18
N LEU A 102 11.37 -0.55 16.42
CA LEU A 102 12.78 -0.65 16.01
C LEU A 102 13.14 0.32 14.87
N LEU A 103 12.15 0.89 14.18
CA LEU A 103 12.38 1.84 13.08
C LEU A 103 12.82 3.19 13.65
N ARG A 104 14.09 3.55 13.44
CA ARG A 104 14.67 4.81 13.95
C ARG A 104 14.80 5.92 12.92
N MET A 105 14.71 5.59 11.63
CA MET A 105 14.77 6.57 10.54
C MET A 105 13.51 7.47 10.54
N PRO A 106 13.58 8.67 9.95
CA PRO A 106 12.40 9.46 9.65
C PRO A 106 11.40 8.67 8.80
N ILE A 107 10.13 8.69 9.22
CA ILE A 107 9.03 8.00 8.53
C ILE A 107 7.97 9.03 8.14
N LEU A 108 7.51 8.95 6.90
CA LEU A 108 6.33 9.64 6.40
C LEU A 108 5.27 8.63 5.99
N LEU A 109 4.08 8.78 6.56
CA LEU A 109 2.91 8.01 6.22
C LEU A 109 1.94 8.91 5.45
N ILE A 110 1.49 8.47 4.29
CA ILE A 110 0.56 9.21 3.44
C ILE A 110 -0.69 8.36 3.26
N TYR A 111 -1.85 8.88 3.68
CA TYR A 111 -3.14 8.21 3.55
C TYR A 111 -4.16 9.10 2.85
N GLY A 112 -5.18 8.50 2.25
CA GLY A 112 -6.34 9.25 1.78
C GLY A 112 -7.25 9.62 2.96
N ALA A 113 -7.74 10.86 3.01
CA ALA A 113 -8.68 11.28 4.05
C ALA A 113 -10.01 10.50 4.01
N ARG A 114 -10.37 9.96 2.83
CA ARG A 114 -11.55 9.10 2.62
C ARG A 114 -11.18 7.61 2.54
N ASP A 115 -9.96 7.24 2.88
CA ASP A 115 -9.46 5.86 2.88
C ASP A 115 -9.73 5.17 4.24
N TYR A 116 -10.99 5.17 4.67
CA TYR A 116 -11.37 4.83 6.05
C TYR A 116 -10.95 3.43 6.50
N TYR A 117 -10.90 2.48 5.57
CA TYR A 117 -10.48 1.11 5.90
C TYR A 117 -8.98 0.99 6.19
N MET A 118 -8.16 1.95 5.75
CA MET A 118 -6.74 2.02 6.06
C MET A 118 -6.45 2.75 7.38
N HIS A 119 -7.38 3.56 7.88
CA HIS A 119 -7.16 4.36 9.10
C HIS A 119 -6.89 3.54 10.37
N PRO A 120 -7.49 2.35 10.59
CA PRO A 120 -7.09 1.48 11.70
C PRO A 120 -5.59 1.12 11.69
N TYR A 121 -5.01 0.95 10.51
CA TYR A 121 -3.59 0.61 10.35
C TYR A 121 -2.68 1.81 10.62
N GLU A 122 -3.11 3.00 10.22
CA GLU A 122 -2.43 4.24 10.60
C GLU A 122 -2.34 4.38 12.13
N LYS A 123 -3.40 4.03 12.88
CA LYS A 123 -3.38 4.04 14.35
C LYS A 123 -2.33 3.09 14.93
N LEU A 124 -2.09 1.94 14.29
CA LEU A 124 -1.01 1.03 14.69
C LEU A 124 0.36 1.69 14.55
N PHE A 125 0.58 2.43 13.46
CA PHE A 125 1.81 3.21 13.30
C PHE A 125 1.92 4.32 14.34
N ARG A 126 0.87 5.10 14.55
CA ARG A 126 0.89 6.19 15.54
C ARG A 126 1.23 5.70 16.95
N LYS A 127 0.73 4.52 17.31
CA LYS A 127 1.03 3.88 18.60
C LYS A 127 2.49 3.42 18.71
N ASN A 128 3.02 2.77 17.67
CA ASN A 128 4.31 2.08 17.73
C ASN A 128 5.50 2.91 17.19
N VAL A 129 5.22 3.97 16.44
CA VAL A 129 6.20 4.84 15.78
C VAL A 129 5.77 6.31 15.98
N PRO A 130 5.79 6.84 17.22
CA PRO A 130 5.25 8.16 17.53
C PRO A 130 5.98 9.32 16.81
N HIS A 131 7.20 9.10 16.32
CA HIS A 131 7.95 10.07 15.53
C HIS A 131 7.59 10.07 14.03
N ALA A 132 6.72 9.17 13.57
CA ALA A 132 6.26 9.18 12.19
C ALA A 132 5.40 10.41 11.90
N LYS A 133 5.69 11.10 10.79
CA LYS A 133 4.80 12.15 10.27
C LYS A 133 3.68 11.51 9.47
N ILE A 134 2.46 12.02 9.63
CA ILE A 134 1.28 11.52 8.91
C ILE A 134 0.68 12.67 8.12
N ILE A 135 0.40 12.42 6.84
CA ILE A 135 -0.31 13.35 5.96
C ILE A 135 -1.54 12.65 5.40
N TYR A 136 -2.68 13.33 5.49
CA TYR A 136 -3.89 12.95 4.79
C TYR A 136 -4.05 13.80 3.54
N ILE A 137 -4.24 13.14 2.39
CA ILE A 137 -4.63 13.82 1.15
C ILE A 137 -6.15 13.99 1.17
N GLU A 138 -6.59 15.24 1.15
CA GLU A 138 -8.01 15.59 1.14
C GLU A 138 -8.71 14.96 -0.07
N ASN A 139 -9.92 14.45 0.14
CA ASN A 139 -10.71 13.72 -0.86
C ASN A 139 -10.06 12.42 -1.39
N GLY A 140 -8.83 12.12 -0.98
CA GLY A 140 -8.08 10.94 -1.36
C GLY A 140 -8.69 9.65 -0.81
N ARG A 141 -8.76 8.63 -1.67
CA ARG A 141 -8.96 7.22 -1.28
C ARG A 141 -7.61 6.50 -1.33
N HIS A 142 -7.60 5.18 -1.51
CA HIS A 142 -6.38 4.39 -1.52
C HIS A 142 -5.44 4.67 -2.72
N GLN A 143 -6.00 5.03 -3.88
CA GLN A 143 -5.28 5.19 -5.16
C GLN A 143 -4.66 6.58 -5.32
N ILE A 144 -3.90 7.02 -4.31
CA ILE A 144 -3.24 8.33 -4.30
C ILE A 144 -2.33 8.54 -5.52
N PRO A 145 -1.42 7.62 -5.89
CA PRO A 145 -0.42 7.91 -6.92
C PRO A 145 -1.01 8.21 -8.30
N THR A 146 -2.17 7.65 -8.63
CA THR A 146 -2.82 7.86 -9.92
C THR A 146 -3.86 8.99 -9.87
N LYS A 147 -4.54 9.19 -8.74
CA LYS A 147 -5.68 10.14 -8.64
C LYS A 147 -5.36 11.48 -7.98
N HIS A 148 -4.26 11.55 -7.24
CA HIS A 148 -3.81 12.73 -6.49
C HIS A 148 -2.30 12.92 -6.66
N HIS A 149 -1.82 12.71 -7.89
CA HIS A 149 -0.40 12.72 -8.21
C HIS A 149 0.24 14.10 -7.99
N CYS A 150 -0.49 15.20 -8.21
CA CYS A 150 0.02 16.55 -7.99
C CYS A 150 0.35 16.78 -6.51
N GLU A 151 -0.60 16.48 -5.62
CA GLU A 151 -0.45 16.59 -4.18
C GLU A 151 0.65 15.66 -3.67
N LEU A 152 0.64 14.39 -4.12
CA LEU A 152 1.67 13.42 -3.77
C LEU A 152 3.07 13.92 -4.17
N ASN A 153 3.24 14.36 -5.42
CA ASN A 153 4.54 14.81 -5.92
C ASN A 153 5.03 16.05 -5.17
N GLY A 154 4.13 16.98 -4.82
CA GLY A 154 4.44 18.14 -3.98
C GLY A 154 4.95 17.73 -2.59
N ILE A 155 4.25 16.79 -1.94
CA ILE A 155 4.66 16.24 -0.63
C ILE A 155 6.03 15.58 -0.73
N LEU A 156 6.24 14.72 -1.73
CA LEU A 156 7.49 13.99 -1.92
C LEU A 156 8.66 14.93 -2.18
N LYS A 157 8.47 15.98 -3.01
CA LYS A 157 9.51 16.96 -3.31
C LYS A 157 9.96 17.69 -2.04
N THR A 158 9.02 18.14 -1.21
CA THR A 158 9.33 18.80 0.07
C THR A 158 10.01 17.86 1.07
N TYR A 159 9.53 16.62 1.18
CA TYR A 159 10.04 15.67 2.18
C TYR A 159 11.39 15.07 1.82
N CYS A 160 11.69 14.89 0.53
CA CYS A 160 12.94 14.32 0.05
C CYS A 160 14.09 15.33 -0.03
N ILE A 161 13.80 16.63 -0.18
CA ILE A 161 14.81 17.70 -0.23
C ILE A 161 15.31 18.10 1.17
N THR A 162 14.44 17.98 2.18
CA THR A 162 14.81 18.09 3.60
C THR A 162 15.55 16.85 4.09
#